data_AF-A0A920RV55-F1
#
_entry.id   AF-A0A920RV55-F1
#
_cell.length_a   1.000
_cell.length_b   1.000
_cell.length_c   1.000
_cell.angle_alpha   90.00
_cell.angle_beta   90.00
_cell.angle_gamma   90.00
#
_symmetry.space_group_name_H-M   'P 1'
#
loop_
_entity.id
_entity.type
_entity.pdbx_description
1 polymer ?
#
loop_
_entity_poly.entity_id
_entity_poly.type
_entity_poly.pdbx_seq_one_letter_code
_entity_poly.pdbx_strand_id
1 'polypeptide(L)'
;MGCGKKGKKLTRQDTIKILTKMVSAAISSKSSSAFISVPKLNVSGEGDDWIIQQLAYLCENNSYTYDAKLNKKNQKKISLKRVSLTIDSPIPDTKINRNIKVGQAIGRGSNAAKDLGNLPGKSVPLPT
;
A
#
# COMPACT_ATOMS: atom_id res chain seq x y z
N MET A 1 -3.10 -2.72 16.73
CA MET A 1 -2.49 -3.73 15.82
C MET A 1 -1.31 -4.37 16.53
N GLY A 2 -1.29 -5.69 16.70
CA GLY A 2 -0.15 -6.39 17.32
C GLY A 2 0.98 -6.62 16.31
N CYS A 3 2.20 -6.20 16.63
CA CYS A 3 3.38 -6.32 15.76
C CYS A 3 4.36 -7.43 16.20
N GLY A 4 3.91 -8.38 17.04
CA GLY A 4 4.78 -9.41 17.64
C GLY A 4 5.58 -8.89 18.85
N LYS A 5 6.55 -9.68 19.33
CA LYS A 5 7.43 -9.31 20.46
C LYS A 5 8.48 -8.29 20.01
N LYS A 6 8.73 -7.27 20.84
CA LYS A 6 9.76 -6.24 20.61
C LYS A 6 11.13 -6.90 20.38
N GLY A 7 11.83 -6.51 19.31
CA GLY A 7 13.15 -7.03 18.97
C GLY A 7 13.18 -8.36 18.21
N LYS A 8 12.04 -9.04 18.01
CA LYS A 8 11.99 -10.22 17.14
C LYS A 8 12.32 -9.82 15.70
N LYS A 9 13.26 -10.53 15.09
CA LYS A 9 13.58 -10.38 13.67
C LYS A 9 12.37 -10.87 12.85
N LEU A 10 11.81 -9.99 12.04
CA LEU A 10 10.67 -10.27 11.17
C LEU A 10 11.16 -10.67 9.78
N THR A 11 10.47 -11.63 9.17
CA THR A 11 10.66 -11.92 7.75
C THR A 11 9.99 -10.84 6.91
N ARG A 12 10.40 -10.69 5.64
CA ARG A 12 9.71 -9.80 4.67
C ARG A 12 8.20 -10.10 4.62
N GLN A 13 7.83 -11.37 4.63
CA GLN A 13 6.43 -11.81 4.56
C GLN A 13 5.63 -11.41 5.81
N ASP A 14 6.20 -11.55 7.00
CA ASP A 14 5.55 -11.14 8.25
C ASP A 14 5.36 -9.63 8.28
N THR A 15 6.37 -8.87 7.86
CA THR A 15 6.27 -7.41 7.76
C THR A 15 5.18 -6.99 6.78
N ILE A 16 5.12 -7.57 5.59
CA ILE A 16 4.07 -7.28 4.61
C ILE A 16 2.67 -7.60 5.18
N LYS A 17 2.51 -8.71 5.91
CA LYS A 17 1.24 -9.05 6.58
C LYS A 17 0.85 -8.00 7.61
N ILE A 18 1.79 -7.52 8.41
CA ILE A 18 1.54 -6.48 9.42
C ILE A 18 1.11 -5.17 8.74
N LEU A 19 1.90 -4.68 7.77
CA LEU A 19 1.62 -3.44 7.04
C LEU A 19 0.28 -3.53 6.30
N THR A 20 -0.02 -4.66 5.66
CA THR A 20 -1.29 -4.91 4.97
C THR A 20 -2.46 -4.75 5.93
N LYS A 21 -2.38 -5.32 7.13
CA LYS A 21 -3.47 -5.18 8.11
C LYS A 21 -3.62 -3.73 8.61
N MET A 22 -2.51 -3.00 8.79
CA MET A 22 -2.56 -1.57 9.16
C MET A 22 -3.27 -0.74 8.08
N VAL A 23 -2.89 -0.94 6.81
CA VAL A 23 -3.51 -0.26 5.67
C VAL A 23 -4.98 -0.65 5.52
N SER A 24 -5.32 -1.94 5.63
CA SER A 24 -6.70 -2.40 5.54
C SER A 24 -7.57 -1.81 6.66
N ALA A 25 -7.05 -1.71 7.88
CA ALA A 25 -7.73 -1.04 8.97
C ALA A 25 -7.99 0.44 8.64
N ALA A 26 -6.98 1.15 8.13
CA ALA A 26 -7.12 2.55 7.70
C ALA A 26 -8.19 2.71 6.61
N ILE A 27 -8.19 1.85 5.59
CA ILE A 27 -9.19 1.86 4.51
C ILE A 27 -10.60 1.57 5.04
N SER A 28 -10.74 0.60 5.95
CA SER A 28 -12.03 0.21 6.53
C SER A 28 -12.64 1.26 7.48
N SER A 29 -11.85 2.24 7.93
CA SER A 29 -12.28 3.28 8.87
C SER A 29 -13.36 4.21 8.34
N LYS A 30 -13.64 4.17 7.01
CA LYS A 30 -14.54 5.09 6.28
C LYS A 30 -14.20 6.58 6.43
N SER A 31 -13.05 6.92 7.01
CA SER A 31 -12.56 8.28 7.17
C SER A 31 -11.89 8.79 5.90
N SER A 32 -11.89 10.12 5.68
CA SER A 32 -11.20 10.75 4.55
C SER A 32 -9.68 10.82 4.72
N SER A 33 -9.22 10.76 5.97
CA SER A 33 -7.80 10.71 6.32
C SER A 33 -7.54 9.70 7.42
N ALA A 34 -6.36 9.09 7.40
CA ALA A 34 -5.87 8.21 8.46
C ALA A 34 -4.43 8.57 8.82
N PHE A 35 -4.07 8.28 10.07
CA PHE A 35 -2.71 8.41 10.57
C PHE A 35 -2.18 7.03 10.96
N ILE A 36 -1.01 6.66 10.44
CA ILE A 36 -0.37 5.37 10.69
C ILE A 36 0.96 5.61 11.41
N SER A 37 1.03 5.24 12.68
CA SER A 37 2.29 5.19 13.41
C SER A 37 2.94 3.82 13.22
N VAL A 38 4.09 3.79 12.56
CA VAL A 38 4.88 2.59 12.30
C VAL A 38 5.92 2.45 13.42
N PRO A 39 5.81 1.43 14.29
CA PRO A 39 6.83 1.19 15.29
C PRO A 39 8.11 0.72 14.62
N LYS A 40 9.25 0.80 15.33
CA LYS A 40 10.51 0.25 14.83
C LYS A 40 10.40 -1.25 14.55
N LEU A 41 10.59 -1.66 13.30
CA LEU A 41 10.54 -3.06 12.87
C LEU A 41 11.94 -3.53 12.49
N ASN A 42 12.37 -4.67 13.02
CA ASN A 42 13.63 -5.30 12.65
C ASN A 42 13.38 -6.35 11.56
N VAL A 43 13.62 -6.00 10.29
CA VAL A 43 13.31 -6.88 9.15
C VAL A 43 14.59 -7.51 8.60
N SER A 44 14.57 -8.82 8.38
CA SER A 44 15.72 -9.53 7.80
C SER A 44 16.06 -9.03 6.40
N GLY A 45 17.25 -8.44 6.27
CA GLY A 45 17.80 -8.01 4.98
C GLY A 45 17.17 -6.76 4.42
N GLU A 46 16.40 -6.01 5.21
CA GLU A 46 15.70 -4.79 4.78
C GLU A 46 15.84 -3.67 5.80
N GLY A 47 15.87 -2.45 5.30
CA GLY A 47 15.88 -1.24 6.12
C GLY A 47 14.54 -0.52 6.13
N ASP A 48 14.47 0.57 6.89
CA ASP A 48 13.28 1.42 6.99
C ASP A 48 12.86 2.00 5.64
N ASP A 49 13.81 2.26 4.73
CA ASP A 49 13.53 2.67 3.35
C ASP A 49 12.56 1.71 2.65
N TRP A 50 12.81 0.40 2.78
CA TRP A 50 11.96 -0.64 2.19
C TRP A 50 10.59 -0.69 2.87
N ILE A 51 10.53 -0.58 4.21
CA ILE A 51 9.27 -0.57 4.96
C ILE A 51 8.36 0.58 4.49
N ILE A 52 8.93 1.78 4.33
CA ILE A 52 8.21 2.98 3.87
C ILE A 52 7.68 2.76 2.44
N GLN A 53 8.52 2.22 1.54
CA GLN A 53 8.10 1.91 0.17
C GLN A 53 6.98 0.86 0.14
N GLN A 54 7.09 -0.20 0.94
CA GLN A 54 6.06 -1.25 1.05
C GLN A 54 4.75 -0.69 1.59
N LEU A 55 4.78 0.16 2.62
CA LEU A 55 3.57 0.76 3.16
C LEU A 55 2.87 1.64 2.10
N ALA A 56 3.61 2.49 1.40
CA ALA A 56 3.08 3.33 0.34
C ALA A 56 2.52 2.52 -0.84
N TYR A 57 3.23 1.47 -1.26
CA TYR A 57 2.76 0.51 -2.26
C TYR A 57 1.43 -0.15 -1.84
N LEU A 58 1.35 -0.64 -0.59
CA LEU A 58 0.17 -1.31 -0.06
C LEU A 58 -1.03 -0.36 0.04
N CYS A 59 -0.81 0.93 0.35
CA CYS A 59 -1.87 1.94 0.31
C CYS A 59 -2.53 2.00 -1.07
N GLU A 60 -1.75 2.18 -2.14
CA GLU A 60 -2.25 2.24 -3.52
C GLU A 60 -2.87 0.90 -3.95
N ASN A 61 -2.21 -0.22 -3.62
CA ASN A 61 -2.62 -1.55 -4.02
C ASN A 61 -3.93 -2.01 -3.36
N ASN A 62 -4.14 -1.68 -2.08
CA ASN A 62 -5.31 -2.14 -1.32
C ASN A 62 -6.53 -1.21 -1.44
N SER A 63 -6.30 0.04 -1.86
CA SER A 63 -7.37 0.97 -2.24
C SER A 63 -7.85 0.77 -3.68
N TYR A 64 -7.22 -0.12 -4.46
CA TYR A 64 -7.63 -0.42 -5.83
C TYR A 64 -9.06 -0.95 -5.89
N THR A 65 -9.82 -0.44 -6.86
CA THR A 65 -11.17 -0.89 -7.21
C THR A 65 -11.28 -0.99 -8.72
N TYR A 66 -11.75 -2.13 -9.22
CA TYR A 66 -12.02 -2.31 -10.64
C TYR A 66 -13.49 -2.00 -10.93
N ASP A 67 -13.78 -0.75 -11.28
CA ASP A 67 -15.16 -0.27 -11.38
C ASP A 67 -15.81 -0.49 -12.76
N ALA A 68 -15.03 -0.84 -13.78
CA ALA A 68 -15.49 -0.90 -15.17
C ALA A 68 -16.59 -1.94 -15.46
N LYS A 69 -16.78 -2.94 -14.59
CA LYS A 69 -17.78 -4.01 -14.75
C LYS A 69 -18.71 -4.18 -13.54
N LEU A 70 -18.53 -3.39 -12.49
CA LEU A 70 -19.33 -3.55 -11.27
C LEU A 70 -20.64 -2.78 -11.38
N ASN A 71 -21.75 -3.49 -11.22
CA ASN A 71 -23.07 -2.90 -11.02
C ASN A 71 -22.97 -1.89 -9.86
N LYS A 72 -23.59 -0.69 -9.94
CA LYS A 72 -23.42 0.42 -8.97
C LYS A 72 -23.57 0.00 -7.50
N LYS A 73 -24.33 -1.06 -7.22
CA LYS A 73 -24.55 -1.62 -5.87
C LYS A 73 -23.33 -2.35 -5.27
N ASN A 74 -22.37 -2.78 -6.08
CA ASN A 74 -21.22 -3.59 -5.66
C ASN A 74 -19.87 -2.84 -5.71
N GLN A 75 -19.88 -1.54 -6.01
CA GLN A 75 -18.65 -0.75 -6.04
C GLN A 75 -18.13 -0.55 -4.62
N LYS A 76 -16.88 -0.95 -4.38
CA LYS A 76 -16.20 -0.73 -3.11
C LYS A 76 -15.89 0.76 -2.99
N LYS A 77 -16.64 1.50 -2.19
CA LYS A 77 -16.36 2.93 -1.98
C LYS A 77 -15.23 3.13 -0.98
N ILE A 78 -14.07 3.58 -1.46
CA ILE A 78 -12.94 3.96 -0.61
C ILE A 78 -13.09 5.44 -0.23
N SER A 79 -13.41 5.72 1.03
CA SER A 79 -13.49 7.10 1.53
C SER A 79 -12.12 7.73 1.81
N LEU A 80 -11.11 6.89 2.05
CA LEU A 80 -9.77 7.31 2.45
C LEU A 80 -9.02 7.98 1.29
N LYS A 81 -8.69 9.26 1.46
CA LYS A 81 -8.00 10.09 0.46
C LYS A 81 -6.57 10.44 0.86
N ARG A 82 -6.26 10.41 2.16
CA ARG A 82 -4.95 10.80 2.68
C ARG A 82 -4.50 9.85 3.78
N VAL A 83 -3.25 9.41 3.70
CA VAL A 83 -2.57 8.71 4.79
C VAL A 83 -1.37 9.52 5.19
N SER A 84 -1.33 9.93 6.45
CA SER A 84 -0.14 10.48 7.08
C SER A 84 0.53 9.37 7.88
N LEU A 85 1.85 9.36 7.96
CA LEU A 85 2.58 8.36 8.72
C LEU A 85 3.65 8.99 9.60
N THR A 86 3.99 8.30 10.67
CA THR A 86 5.23 8.48 11.41
C THR A 86 5.95 7.15 11.50
N ILE A 87 7.27 7.19 11.50
CA ILE A 87 8.11 6.01 11.67
C ILE A 87 9.27 6.38 12.60
N ASP A 88 9.56 5.50 13.56
CA ASP A 88 10.75 5.61 14.39
C ASP A 88 11.97 5.16 13.59
N SER A 89 12.54 6.08 12.81
CA SER A 89 13.64 5.86 11.87
C SER A 89 14.65 7.01 11.93
N PRO A 90 15.96 6.75 11.79
CA PRO A 90 16.97 7.80 11.65
C PRO A 90 16.98 8.43 10.25
N ILE A 91 16.13 7.97 9.32
CA ILE A 91 16.06 8.50 7.95
C ILE A 91 15.47 9.91 7.97
N PRO A 92 16.08 10.89 7.27
CA PRO A 92 15.53 12.25 7.20
C PRO A 92 14.23 12.31 6.41
N ASP A 93 13.34 13.23 6.78
CA ASP A 93 12.01 13.41 6.16
C ASP A 93 12.04 13.55 4.63
N THR A 94 13.09 14.17 4.08
CA THR A 94 13.27 14.29 2.62
C THR A 94 13.40 12.93 1.95
N LYS A 95 14.14 11.99 2.57
CA LYS A 95 14.32 10.62 2.08
C LYS A 95 13.07 9.76 2.36
N ILE A 96 12.39 9.97 3.49
CA ILE A 96 11.07 9.35 3.75
C ILE A 96 10.09 9.72 2.63
N ASN A 97 9.95 11.02 2.32
CA ASN A 97 9.07 11.50 1.26
C ASN A 97 9.44 10.95 -0.13
N ARG A 98 10.75 10.80 -0.42
CA ARG A 98 11.20 10.13 -1.64
C ARG A 98 10.76 8.68 -1.70
N ASN A 99 10.94 7.91 -0.61
CA ASN A 99 10.53 6.52 -0.53
C ASN A 99 9.01 6.33 -0.66
N ILE A 100 8.23 7.25 -0.08
CA ILE A 100 6.77 7.27 -0.27
C ILE A 100 6.43 7.41 -1.76
N LYS A 101 7.05 8.37 -2.46
CA LYS A 101 6.84 8.57 -3.90
C LYS A 101 7.21 7.34 -4.72
N VAL A 102 8.30 6.65 -4.38
CA VAL A 102 8.71 5.40 -5.03
C VAL A 102 7.65 4.32 -4.84
N GLY A 103 7.22 4.06 -3.60
CA GLY A 103 6.19 3.07 -3.32
C GLY A 103 4.85 3.39 -4.00
N GLN A 104 4.47 4.66 -4.05
CA GLN A 104 3.28 5.12 -4.78
C GLN A 104 3.39 4.85 -6.29
N ALA A 105 4.53 5.16 -6.91
CA ALA A 105 4.75 4.91 -8.33
C ALA A 105 4.64 3.42 -8.67
N ILE A 106 5.25 2.55 -7.83
CA ILE A 106 5.15 1.09 -7.98
C ILE A 106 3.70 0.63 -7.84
N GLY A 107 2.97 1.13 -6.84
CA GLY A 107 1.58 0.75 -6.58
C GLY A 107 0.65 1.14 -7.73
N ARG A 108 0.81 2.35 -8.27
CA ARG A 108 0.06 2.84 -9.42
C ARG A 108 0.37 2.04 -10.69
N GLY A 109 1.64 1.74 -10.95
CA GLY A 109 2.04 0.87 -12.06
C GLY A 109 1.43 -0.53 -11.94
N SER A 110 1.43 -1.12 -10.74
CA SER A 110 0.78 -2.40 -10.46
C SER A 110 -0.72 -2.36 -10.73
N ASN A 111 -1.41 -1.28 -10.31
CA ASN A 111 -2.84 -1.10 -10.57
C ASN A 111 -3.15 -0.91 -12.06
N ALA A 112 -2.34 -0.13 -12.78
CA ALA A 112 -2.49 0.03 -14.23
C ALA A 112 -2.32 -1.32 -14.98
N ALA A 113 -1.36 -2.15 -14.55
CA ALA A 113 -1.20 -3.50 -15.10
C ALA A 113 -2.42 -4.41 -14.80
N LYS A 114 -3.04 -4.30 -13.61
CA LYS A 114 -4.29 -5.01 -13.30
C LYS A 114 -5.44 -4.53 -14.17
N ASP A 115 -5.55 -3.22 -14.39
CA ASP A 115 -6.59 -2.66 -15.25
C ASP A 115 -6.48 -3.25 -16.66
N LEU A 116 -5.27 -3.26 -17.23
CA LEU A 116 -5.00 -3.89 -18.54
C LEU A 116 -5.37 -5.38 -18.55
N GLY A 117 -4.97 -6.14 -17.52
CA GLY A 117 -5.30 -7.56 -17.40
C GLY A 117 -6.80 -7.84 -17.23
N ASN A 118 -7.56 -6.90 -16.67
CA ASN A 118 -8.99 -7.03 -16.43
C ASN A 118 -9.85 -6.62 -17.66
N LEU A 119 -9.25 -6.01 -18.67
CA LEU A 119 -9.93 -5.68 -19.93
C LEU A 119 -10.40 -6.96 -20.63
N PRO A 120 -11.63 -6.99 -21.18
CA PRO A 120 -12.07 -8.12 -22.00
C PRO A 120 -11.21 -8.21 -23.28
N GLY A 121 -10.90 -9.42 -23.73
CA GLY A 121 -9.96 -9.70 -24.84
C GLY A 121 -10.31 -9.13 -26.23
N LYS A 122 -11.29 -8.23 -26.35
CA LYS A 122 -11.66 -7.53 -27.61
C LYS A 122 -11.15 -6.09 -27.72
N SER A 123 -10.35 -5.58 -26.76
CA SER A 123 -9.89 -4.18 -26.75
C SER A 123 -8.37 -4.00 -26.81
N VAL A 124 -7.59 -5.06 -27.05
CA VAL A 124 -6.17 -4.91 -27.41
C VAL A 124 -6.12 -4.84 -28.94
N PRO A 125 -5.76 -3.70 -29.55
CA PRO A 125 -5.57 -3.65 -30.99
C PRO A 125 -4.42 -4.61 -31.34
N LEU A 126 -4.69 -5.60 -32.18
CA LEU A 126 -3.62 -6.31 -32.86
C LEU A 126 -2.90 -5.31 -33.77
N PRO A 127 -1.56 -5.26 -33.78
CA PRO A 127 -0.85 -4.44 -34.76
C PRO A 127 -1.22 -4.94 -36.17
N THR A 128 -1.88 -4.07 -36.94
CA THR A 128 -2.06 -4.20 -38.39
C THR A 128 -0.88 -3.60 -39.12
#